data_AF-A0A2E8FHU4-F1
#
_entry.id   AF-A0A2E8FHU4-F1
#
_cell.length_a   1.000
_cell.length_b   1.000
_cell.length_c   1.000
_cell.angle_alpha   90.00
_cell.angle_beta   90.00
_cell.angle_gamma   90.00
#
_symmetry.space_group_name_H-M   'P 1'
#
loop_
_entity.id
_entity.type
_entity.pdbx_description
1 polymer ?
#
loop_
_entity_poly.entity_id
_entity_poly.type
_entity_poly.pdbx_seq_one_letter_code
_entity_poly.pdbx_strand_id
1 'polypeptide(L)'
;MFCIQEQETCWRKPEQGGHVGDASDSDDSSSADHGFVPVVPIMQDRLTSQSGRRLEIGVAAVEPEEAWARMNWLAGRGGHVVWLDGPDDVDKSSLIAAAISSWQVEGHQVLFSDLSVLGDGSNGTDDGQGRVLRQLMGTHAGTARSTAALWRRLVRILEHDAHSIRMILDRADRCPAAGHRLVSTLKHHAIINGATVIISAHRDDSWWSAVLTEWADLAIGPVGSPTAQGRAA
;
A
#
# COMPACT_ATOMS: atom_id res chain seq x y z
N MET A 1 -0.79 38.81 -12.17
CA MET A 1 -0.90 39.44 -10.84
C MET A 1 -1.06 38.32 -9.83
N PHE A 2 -0.35 38.44 -8.71
CA PHE A 2 -0.05 37.46 -7.65
C PHE A 2 1.14 36.53 -7.91
N CYS A 3 2.22 36.89 -7.23
CA CYS A 3 3.50 36.19 -7.06
C CYS A 3 3.33 35.01 -6.10
N ILE A 4 3.98 33.90 -6.41
CA ILE A 4 4.20 32.81 -5.45
C ILE A 4 5.57 33.08 -4.81
N GLN A 5 5.55 33.38 -3.52
CA GLN A 5 6.73 33.70 -2.73
C GLN A 5 7.23 32.41 -2.07
N GLU A 6 8.47 32.06 -2.37
CA GLU A 6 9.24 30.97 -1.76
C GLU A 6 9.35 31.19 -0.25
N GLN A 7 9.14 30.14 0.54
CA GLN A 7 9.57 30.11 1.94
C GLN A 7 10.63 29.02 2.11
N GLU A 8 11.88 29.48 2.18
CA GLU A 8 13.01 28.79 2.76
C GLU A 8 12.72 28.52 4.24
N THR A 9 12.70 27.25 4.66
CA THR A 9 12.79 26.92 6.09
C THR A 9 14.21 26.48 6.41
N CYS A 10 14.93 27.44 6.99
CA CYS A 10 16.27 27.32 7.51
C CYS A 10 16.22 26.54 8.83
N TRP A 11 16.96 25.43 8.89
CA TRP A 11 17.19 24.66 10.11
C TRP A 11 17.98 25.49 11.13
N ARG A 12 17.41 25.79 12.30
CA ARG A 12 18.15 26.26 13.49
C ARG A 12 18.04 25.27 14.65
N LYS A 13 19.21 25.05 15.27
CA LYS A 13 19.50 24.20 16.44
C LYS A 13 18.89 24.75 17.75
N PRO A 14 18.82 23.93 18.82
CA PRO A 14 18.21 24.28 20.09
C PRO A 14 19.17 25.07 20.99
N GLU A 15 18.66 26.06 21.72
CA GLU A 15 19.35 26.68 22.85
C GLU A 15 18.53 26.54 24.13
N GLN A 16 19.24 26.31 25.23
CA GLN A 16 18.78 26.05 26.59
C GLN A 16 18.61 27.35 27.41
N GLY A 17 17.80 27.26 28.48
CA GLY A 17 17.74 28.20 29.63
C GLY A 17 16.36 28.86 29.75
N GLY A 18 15.70 29.02 30.91
CA GLY A 18 15.92 28.79 32.33
C GLY A 18 14.66 29.30 33.08
N HIS A 19 14.48 28.90 34.36
CA HIS A 19 13.33 29.16 35.28
C HIS A 19 12.79 30.63 35.35
N VAL A 20 11.59 30.99 35.87
CA VAL A 20 10.89 30.73 37.15
C VAL A 20 9.42 31.25 37.06
N GLY A 21 8.47 30.73 37.87
CA GLY A 21 7.29 31.47 38.37
C GLY A 21 5.95 30.73 38.18
N ASP A 22 5.42 29.96 39.13
CA ASP A 22 4.72 30.27 40.41
C ASP A 22 3.18 30.38 40.27
N ALA A 23 2.49 29.92 41.33
CA ALA A 23 1.17 29.30 41.45
C ALA A 23 -0.10 30.07 41.00
N SER A 24 -1.18 29.32 40.70
CA SER A 24 -2.49 29.41 41.40
C SER A 24 -3.53 28.40 40.91
N ASP A 25 -4.26 27.83 41.88
CA ASP A 25 -5.36 26.86 41.81
C ASP A 25 -6.63 27.39 41.13
N SER A 26 -7.42 26.50 40.49
CA SER A 26 -8.82 26.16 40.89
C SER A 26 -9.54 25.26 39.87
N ASP A 27 -9.84 24.04 40.32
CA ASP A 27 -11.10 23.29 40.29
C ASP A 27 -12.09 23.30 39.10
N ASP A 28 -12.27 22.07 38.58
CA ASP A 28 -13.53 21.31 38.53
C ASP A 28 -14.60 21.64 37.47
N SER A 29 -14.71 20.77 36.46
CA SER A 29 -16.00 20.21 36.01
C SER A 29 -15.82 19.07 35.01
N SER A 30 -16.29 17.92 35.44
CA SER A 30 -16.58 16.68 34.71
C SER A 30 -17.32 16.89 33.37
N SER A 31 -16.82 16.26 32.30
CA SER A 31 -17.54 15.21 31.55
C SER A 31 -16.79 14.88 30.25
N ALA A 32 -16.10 13.74 30.21
CA ALA A 32 -15.77 13.07 28.96
C ALA A 32 -15.73 11.57 29.25
N ASP A 33 -16.93 11.03 29.46
CA ASP A 33 -17.13 9.61 29.66
C ASP A 33 -16.90 8.88 28.33
N HIS A 34 -15.89 8.02 28.35
CA HIS A 34 -15.60 6.89 27.48
C HIS A 34 -15.66 7.08 25.95
N GLY A 35 -14.46 7.26 25.39
CA GLY A 35 -14.18 7.00 23.98
C GLY A 35 -14.69 5.62 23.56
N PHE A 36 -15.51 5.62 22.53
CA PHE A 36 -15.94 4.41 21.84
C PHE A 36 -14.76 3.86 21.05
N VAL A 37 -13.99 2.96 21.66
CA VAL A 37 -13.10 2.05 20.93
C VAL A 37 -14.01 0.94 20.40
N PRO A 38 -14.16 0.75 19.07
CA PRO A 38 -14.82 -0.44 18.57
C PRO A 38 -13.99 -1.64 19.03
N VAL A 39 -14.54 -2.40 19.97
CA VAL A 39 -14.06 -3.73 20.32
C VAL A 39 -14.25 -4.58 19.08
N VAL A 40 -13.20 -4.72 18.27
CA VAL A 40 -13.17 -5.74 17.23
C VAL A 40 -13.24 -7.08 17.96
N PRO A 41 -14.26 -7.92 17.73
CA PRO A 41 -14.31 -9.22 18.37
C PRO A 41 -13.07 -9.99 17.92
N ILE A 42 -12.20 -10.30 18.88
CA ILE A 42 -11.12 -11.26 18.70
C ILE A 42 -11.82 -12.58 18.39
N MET A 43 -11.90 -12.94 17.11
CA MET A 43 -12.23 -14.31 16.71
C MET A 43 -11.08 -15.20 17.17
N GLN A 44 -11.13 -15.60 18.44
CA GLN A 44 -10.51 -16.81 18.92
C GLN A 44 -11.37 -17.97 18.41
N ASP A 45 -11.08 -18.43 17.19
CA ASP A 45 -11.41 -19.80 16.86
C ASP A 45 -10.34 -20.46 15.98
N ARG A 46 -9.71 -21.48 16.57
CA ARG A 46 -8.84 -22.52 15.99
C ARG A 46 -7.57 -22.09 15.27
N LEU A 47 -6.64 -21.53 16.04
CA LEU A 47 -5.21 -21.67 15.78
C LEU A 47 -4.71 -23.05 16.25
N THR A 48 -4.89 -24.08 15.41
CA THR A 48 -4.02 -25.27 15.47
C THR A 48 -3.14 -25.28 14.24
N SER A 49 -1.85 -25.07 14.49
CA SER A 49 -0.71 -25.29 13.61
C SER A 49 -1.01 -26.16 12.38
N GLN A 50 -1.16 -25.51 11.22
CA GLN A 50 -0.95 -26.14 9.91
C GLN A 50 -0.20 -25.16 9.02
N SER A 51 0.98 -25.61 8.60
CA SER A 51 1.84 -25.01 7.58
C SER A 51 1.05 -24.54 6.34
N GLY A 52 1.25 -23.28 5.94
CA GLY A 52 1.10 -22.84 4.54
C GLY A 52 -0.31 -22.64 3.97
N ARG A 53 -1.32 -22.22 4.75
CA ARG A 53 -2.65 -21.90 4.19
C ARG A 53 -2.79 -20.42 3.81
N ARG A 54 -2.87 -20.17 2.50
CA ARG A 54 -3.28 -18.92 1.86
C ARG A 54 -4.73 -18.58 2.21
N LEU A 55 -5.01 -17.30 2.49
CA LEU A 55 -6.35 -16.81 2.79
C LEU A 55 -7.00 -16.27 1.51
N GLU A 56 -7.81 -17.09 0.85
CA GLU A 56 -8.67 -16.63 -0.25
C GLU A 56 -9.99 -16.14 0.32
N ILE A 57 -10.39 -14.91 -0.02
CA ILE A 57 -11.65 -14.34 0.44
C ILE A 57 -12.65 -14.24 -0.68
N GLY A 58 -13.73 -14.98 -0.44
CA GLY A 58 -15.03 -14.99 -1.06
C GLY A 58 -15.76 -13.68 -1.31
N VAL A 59 -15.46 -12.78 -2.28
CA VAL A 59 -16.36 -11.61 -2.49
C VAL A 59 -17.60 -12.00 -3.32
N ALA A 60 -18.38 -12.93 -2.78
CA ALA A 60 -19.83 -12.84 -2.88
C ALA A 60 -20.29 -12.37 -1.48
N ALA A 61 -20.29 -11.05 -1.28
CA ALA A 61 -20.56 -10.33 -0.02
C ALA A 61 -19.46 -10.40 1.06
N VAL A 62 -18.29 -9.84 0.78
CA VAL A 62 -17.43 -9.35 1.87
C VAL A 62 -17.72 -7.87 1.99
N GLU A 63 -18.29 -7.49 3.12
CA GLU A 63 -18.52 -6.09 3.46
C GLU A 63 -17.17 -5.34 3.36
N PRO A 64 -17.12 -4.14 2.76
CA PRO A 64 -15.89 -3.35 2.65
C PRO A 64 -15.14 -3.20 3.97
N GLU A 65 -15.86 -3.19 5.09
CA GLU A 65 -15.31 -3.16 6.44
C GLU A 65 -14.51 -4.42 6.80
N GLU A 66 -14.96 -5.61 6.39
CA GLU A 66 -14.25 -6.86 6.63
C GLU A 66 -13.01 -6.98 5.74
N ALA A 67 -13.12 -6.60 4.46
CA ALA A 67 -11.99 -6.53 3.54
C ALA A 67 -10.92 -5.57 4.10
N TRP A 68 -11.35 -4.40 4.57
CA TRP A 68 -10.51 -3.43 5.26
C TRP A 68 -9.85 -4.00 6.52
N ALA A 69 -10.62 -4.60 7.43
CA ALA A 69 -10.11 -5.13 8.69
C ALA A 69 -9.02 -6.18 8.48
N ARG A 70 -9.21 -7.09 7.52
CA ARG A 70 -8.24 -8.14 7.21
C ARG A 70 -7.00 -7.60 6.49
N MET A 71 -7.18 -6.66 5.57
CA MET A 71 -6.05 -5.97 4.94
C MET A 71 -5.22 -5.24 5.99
N ASN A 72 -5.86 -4.52 6.92
CA ASN A 72 -5.14 -3.80 7.97
C ASN A 72 -4.43 -4.74 8.95
N TRP A 73 -5.08 -5.85 9.32
CA TRP A 73 -4.49 -6.89 10.16
C TRP A 73 -3.25 -7.52 9.55
N LEU A 74 -3.23 -7.80 8.23
CA LEU A 74 -2.03 -8.26 7.54
C LEU A 74 -0.99 -7.15 7.42
N ALA A 75 -1.41 -5.95 7.06
CA ALA A 75 -0.52 -4.82 6.86
C ALA A 75 0.30 -4.50 8.12
N GLY A 76 -0.31 -4.63 9.31
CA GLY A 76 0.35 -4.43 10.60
C GLY A 76 1.45 -5.45 10.93
N ARG A 77 1.52 -6.59 10.24
CA ARG A 77 2.62 -7.56 10.42
C ARG A 77 3.80 -7.36 9.47
N GLY A 78 3.59 -6.62 8.39
CA GLY A 78 4.60 -6.40 7.37
C GLY A 78 4.96 -7.67 6.58
N GLY A 79 5.69 -7.51 5.49
CA GLY A 79 6.21 -8.64 4.72
C GLY A 79 5.14 -9.51 4.03
N HIS A 80 3.99 -8.91 3.73
CA HIS A 80 2.85 -9.60 3.11
C HIS A 80 2.46 -8.99 1.76
N VAL A 81 1.88 -9.82 0.89
CA VAL A 81 1.28 -9.42 -0.39
C VAL A 81 -0.25 -9.53 -0.29
N VAL A 82 -0.93 -8.41 -0.52
CA VAL A 82 -2.39 -8.35 -0.69
C VAL A 82 -2.68 -8.14 -2.17
N TRP A 83 -3.50 -9.00 -2.76
CA TRP A 83 -4.01 -8.83 -4.10
C TRP A 83 -5.46 -8.34 -4.06
N LEU A 84 -5.70 -7.17 -4.64
CA LEU A 84 -7.03 -6.63 -4.90
C LEU A 84 -7.45 -7.04 -6.31
N ASP A 85 -8.38 -7.98 -6.35
CA ASP A 85 -9.01 -8.55 -7.53
C ASP A 85 -10.44 -8.01 -7.65
N GLY A 86 -10.86 -7.63 -8.85
CA GLY A 86 -12.23 -7.16 -9.07
C GLY A 86 -12.43 -6.55 -10.45
N PRO A 87 -13.59 -6.78 -11.09
CA PRO A 87 -13.94 -6.20 -12.38
C PRO A 87 -14.22 -4.69 -12.29
N ASP A 88 -14.64 -4.21 -11.12
CA ASP A 88 -15.02 -2.82 -10.92
C ASP A 88 -13.85 -1.99 -10.40
N ASP A 89 -13.30 -1.15 -11.28
CA ASP A 89 -12.25 -0.19 -10.93
C ASP A 89 -12.70 0.79 -9.82
N VAL A 90 -14.00 1.00 -9.63
CA VAL A 90 -14.58 1.94 -8.65
C VAL A 90 -14.45 1.44 -7.20
N ASP A 91 -14.76 0.18 -6.94
CA ASP A 91 -14.70 -0.38 -5.58
C ASP A 91 -13.26 -0.59 -5.12
N LYS A 92 -12.37 -1.04 -6.03
CA LYS A 92 -10.93 -1.13 -5.79
C LYS A 92 -10.33 0.24 -5.49
N SER A 93 -10.66 1.25 -6.30
CA SER A 93 -10.14 2.61 -6.10
C SER A 93 -10.62 3.21 -4.78
N SER A 94 -11.89 2.97 -4.40
CA SER A 94 -12.44 3.41 -3.12
C SER A 94 -11.73 2.74 -1.94
N LEU A 95 -11.52 1.43 -2.00
CA LEU A 95 -10.79 0.70 -0.96
C LEU A 95 -9.33 1.16 -0.84
N ILE A 96 -8.64 1.35 -1.98
CA ILE A 96 -7.29 1.90 -2.01
C ILE A 96 -7.27 3.31 -1.42
N ALA A 97 -8.19 4.20 -1.81
CA ALA A 97 -8.23 5.57 -1.30
C ALA A 97 -8.49 5.61 0.23
N ALA A 98 -9.40 4.77 0.72
CA ALA A 98 -9.64 4.61 2.15
C ALA A 98 -8.39 4.10 2.87
N ALA A 99 -7.68 3.13 2.28
CA ALA A 99 -6.45 2.59 2.83
C ALA A 99 -5.32 3.61 2.93
N ILE A 100 -5.10 4.36 1.86
CA ILE A 100 -4.11 5.43 1.82
C ILE A 100 -4.40 6.45 2.92
N SER A 101 -5.66 6.87 3.03
CA SER A 101 -6.08 7.88 4.01
C SER A 101 -5.86 7.40 5.45
N SER A 102 -6.27 6.17 5.79
CA SER A 102 -6.09 5.62 7.14
C SER A 102 -4.63 5.44 7.49
N TRP A 103 -3.83 4.83 6.60
CA TRP A 103 -2.42 4.57 6.86
C TRP A 103 -1.62 5.87 7.02
N GLN A 104 -1.94 6.91 6.26
CA GLN A 104 -1.31 8.22 6.44
C GLN A 104 -1.62 8.83 7.82
N VAL A 105 -2.86 8.68 8.31
CA VAL A 105 -3.25 9.14 9.66
C VAL A 105 -2.53 8.35 10.75
N GLU A 106 -2.31 7.06 10.53
CA GLU A 106 -1.55 6.17 11.43
C GLU A 106 -0.03 6.39 11.37
N GLY A 107 0.44 7.31 10.52
CA GLY A 107 1.87 7.64 10.37
C GLY A 107 2.64 6.69 9.47
N HIS A 108 1.96 5.81 8.74
CA HIS A 108 2.60 4.94 7.74
C HIS A 108 2.98 5.72 6.48
N GLN A 109 4.10 5.32 5.88
CA GLN A 109 4.52 5.83 4.59
C GLN A 109 3.88 5.01 3.47
N VAL A 110 3.06 5.66 2.65
CA VAL A 110 2.46 5.03 1.47
C VAL A 110 3.27 5.36 0.22
N LEU A 111 3.74 4.33 -0.49
CA LEU A 111 4.39 4.44 -1.80
C LEU A 111 3.41 3.94 -2.85
N PHE A 112 3.01 4.79 -3.79
CA PHE A 112 1.97 4.46 -4.79
C PHE A 112 2.50 4.62 -6.21
N SER A 113 2.17 3.68 -7.11
CA SER A 113 2.38 3.85 -8.55
C SER A 113 1.30 3.15 -9.37
N ASP A 114 0.88 3.82 -10.43
CA ASP A 114 0.04 3.26 -11.48
C ASP A 114 0.94 2.62 -12.54
N LEU A 115 0.84 1.30 -12.73
CA LEU A 115 1.67 0.55 -13.65
C LEU A 115 1.21 0.64 -15.11
N SER A 116 0.04 1.22 -15.38
CA SER A 116 -0.43 1.45 -16.76
C SER A 116 0.50 2.38 -17.54
N VAL A 117 1.28 3.23 -16.85
CA VAL A 117 2.31 4.09 -17.45
C VAL A 117 3.44 3.33 -18.16
N LEU A 118 3.54 2.01 -17.96
CA LEU A 118 4.48 1.14 -18.68
C LEU A 118 3.93 0.66 -20.03
N GLY A 119 2.61 0.66 -20.21
CA GLY A 119 1.93 0.28 -21.45
C GLY A 119 1.83 1.42 -22.48
N ASP A 120 1.93 2.66 -22.00
CA ASP A 120 1.97 3.86 -22.85
C ASP A 120 3.31 3.92 -23.60
N GLY A 121 3.35 3.30 -24.79
CA GLY A 121 4.49 3.25 -25.70
C GLY A 121 4.87 4.60 -26.30
N SER A 122 5.00 5.65 -25.48
CA SER A 122 5.46 6.96 -25.89
C SER A 122 6.86 6.85 -26.50
N ASN A 123 6.91 6.94 -27.84
CA ASN A 123 8.11 6.98 -28.65
C ASN A 123 9.06 8.08 -28.14
N GLY A 124 10.21 7.67 -27.60
CA GLY A 124 11.35 8.55 -27.34
C GLY A 124 11.88 8.45 -25.92
N THR A 125 12.96 7.70 -25.74
CA THR A 125 13.94 7.83 -24.63
C THR A 125 13.46 7.63 -23.18
N ASP A 126 12.18 7.41 -22.92
CA ASP A 126 11.66 7.42 -21.55
C ASP A 126 11.75 6.04 -20.88
N ASP A 127 12.56 5.95 -19.81
CA ASP A 127 12.70 4.74 -19.02
C ASP A 127 11.45 4.54 -18.16
N GLY A 128 10.53 3.70 -18.64
CA GLY A 128 9.28 3.37 -17.95
C GLY A 128 9.49 2.89 -16.51
N GLN A 129 10.58 2.14 -16.22
CA GLN A 129 10.89 1.75 -14.84
C GLN A 129 11.25 2.98 -13.99
N GLY A 130 12.02 3.90 -14.56
CA GLY A 130 12.33 5.18 -13.93
C GLY A 130 11.08 5.99 -13.59
N ARG A 131 10.05 5.98 -14.45
CA ARG A 131 8.75 6.63 -14.15
C ARG A 131 8.03 6.00 -12.97
N VAL A 132 7.90 4.66 -12.95
CA VAL A 132 7.28 3.92 -11.83
C VAL A 132 8.01 4.18 -10.52
N LEU A 133 9.34 4.11 -10.50
CA LEU A 133 10.13 4.36 -9.29
C LEU A 133 10.00 5.80 -8.79
N ARG A 134 9.89 6.78 -9.69
CA ARG A 134 9.64 8.18 -9.32
C ARG A 134 8.24 8.36 -8.73
N GLN A 135 7.22 7.72 -9.29
CA GLN A 135 5.88 7.74 -8.72
C GLN A 135 5.87 7.14 -7.31
N LEU A 136 6.44 5.95 -7.15
CA LEU A 136 6.52 5.26 -5.85
C LEU A 136 7.17 6.13 -4.79
N MET A 137 8.31 6.74 -5.09
CA MET A 137 9.05 7.53 -4.11
C MET A 137 8.51 8.95 -3.95
N GLY A 138 7.73 9.48 -4.90
CA GLY A 138 7.23 10.85 -4.88
C GLY A 138 8.35 11.87 -4.58
N THR A 139 8.19 12.63 -3.50
CA THR A 139 9.18 13.63 -3.04
C THR A 139 10.53 13.01 -2.69
N HIS A 140 10.58 11.73 -2.31
CA HIS A 140 11.79 11.03 -1.94
C HIS A 140 12.67 10.66 -3.14
N ALA A 141 12.15 10.75 -4.37
CA ALA A 141 12.94 10.56 -5.57
C ALA A 141 14.11 11.57 -5.63
N GLY A 142 13.89 12.80 -5.14
CA GLY A 142 14.90 13.86 -5.08
C GLY A 142 15.53 14.16 -6.43
N THR A 143 16.85 14.39 -6.44
CA THR A 143 17.65 14.71 -7.64
C THR A 143 18.21 13.47 -8.36
N ALA A 144 17.60 12.29 -8.19
CA ALA A 144 18.10 11.05 -8.78
C ALA A 144 18.21 11.15 -10.31
N ARG A 145 19.45 11.09 -10.82
CA ARG A 145 19.78 11.28 -12.24
C ARG A 145 19.65 10.02 -13.10
N SER A 146 19.39 8.86 -12.48
CA SER A 146 19.26 7.58 -13.18
C SER A 146 18.37 6.60 -12.44
N THR A 147 17.84 5.61 -13.17
CA THR A 147 17.01 4.54 -12.63
C THR A 147 17.76 3.67 -11.62
N ALA A 148 19.06 3.43 -11.84
CA ALA A 148 19.91 2.77 -10.84
C ALA A 148 20.06 3.59 -9.54
N ALA A 149 20.03 4.92 -9.60
CA ALA A 149 20.02 5.76 -8.41
C ALA A 149 18.66 5.74 -7.71
N LEU A 150 17.56 5.71 -8.46
CA LEU A 150 16.21 5.55 -7.92
C LEU A 150 16.06 4.22 -7.17
N TRP A 151 16.50 3.11 -7.78
CA TRP A 151 16.51 1.79 -7.14
C TRP A 151 17.28 1.75 -5.83
N ARG A 152 18.54 2.22 -5.82
CA ARG A 152 19.35 2.27 -4.60
C ARG A 152 18.74 3.15 -3.51
N ARG A 153 17.88 4.11 -3.89
CA ARG A 153 17.17 4.94 -2.92
C ARG A 153 15.96 4.23 -2.36
N LEU A 154 15.15 3.60 -3.20
CA LEU A 154 14.03 2.78 -2.77
C LEU A 154 14.49 1.66 -1.81
N VAL A 155 15.56 0.95 -2.17
CA VAL A 155 16.11 -0.12 -1.32
C VAL A 155 16.54 0.42 0.04
N ARG A 156 17.23 1.57 0.11
CA ARG A 156 17.61 2.20 1.38
C ARG A 156 16.41 2.63 2.23
N ILE A 157 15.34 3.11 1.59
CA ILE A 157 14.10 3.46 2.28
C ILE A 157 13.48 2.21 2.92
N LEU A 158 13.42 1.11 2.15
CA LEU A 158 12.91 -0.17 2.64
C LEU A 158 13.80 -0.75 3.76
N GLU A 159 15.12 -0.74 3.62
CA GLU A 159 16.05 -1.25 4.64
C GLU A 159 15.96 -0.49 5.97
N HIS A 160 15.61 0.80 5.93
CA HIS A 160 15.57 1.64 7.13
C HIS A 160 14.22 1.56 7.87
N ASP A 161 13.11 1.49 7.15
CA ASP A 161 11.78 1.67 7.75
C ASP A 161 10.66 0.85 7.07
N ALA A 162 10.98 -0.31 6.51
CA ALA A 162 10.00 -1.11 5.76
C ALA A 162 8.73 -1.46 6.54
N HIS A 163 8.78 -1.65 7.85
CA HIS A 163 7.58 -1.96 8.65
C HIS A 163 6.55 -0.82 8.65
N SER A 164 6.99 0.43 8.47
CA SER A 164 6.09 1.58 8.36
C SER A 164 5.58 1.80 6.93
N ILE A 165 6.14 1.07 5.94
CA ILE A 165 5.88 1.29 4.52
C ILE A 165 4.72 0.41 4.03
N ARG A 166 3.85 1.02 3.21
CA ARG A 166 2.76 0.38 2.46
C ARG A 166 2.96 0.69 0.98
N MET A 167 3.33 -0.31 0.20
CA MET A 167 3.57 -0.16 -1.24
C MET A 167 2.31 -0.57 -2.01
N ILE A 168 1.81 0.29 -2.89
CA ILE A 168 0.64 0.04 -3.72
C ILE A 168 1.07 0.09 -5.19
N LEU A 169 0.84 -1.04 -5.88
CA LEU A 169 1.12 -1.24 -7.29
C LEU A 169 -0.21 -1.43 -8.01
N ASP A 170 -0.70 -0.36 -8.61
CA ASP A 170 -2.02 -0.34 -9.24
C ASP A 170 -1.98 -0.78 -10.71
N ARG A 171 -3.06 -1.43 -11.17
CA ARG A 171 -3.27 -1.90 -12.56
C ARG A 171 -2.14 -2.78 -13.09
N ALA A 172 -1.66 -3.73 -12.29
CA ALA A 172 -0.57 -4.62 -12.67
C ALA A 172 -0.93 -5.54 -13.85
N ASP A 173 -2.22 -5.77 -14.11
CA ASP A 173 -2.74 -6.48 -15.30
C ASP A 173 -2.49 -5.72 -16.62
N ARG A 174 -2.29 -4.40 -16.57
CA ARG A 174 -2.07 -3.56 -17.76
C ARG A 174 -0.61 -3.43 -18.16
N CYS A 175 0.32 -3.99 -17.39
CA CYS A 175 1.74 -3.82 -17.65
C CYS A 175 2.28 -4.85 -18.67
N PRO A 176 3.25 -4.48 -19.51
CA PRO A 176 3.88 -5.43 -20.42
C PRO A 176 4.76 -6.43 -19.65
N ALA A 177 5.28 -7.46 -20.33
CA ALA A 177 6.14 -8.48 -19.69
C ALA A 177 7.36 -7.91 -18.95
N ALA A 178 7.91 -6.77 -19.40
CA ALA A 178 8.97 -6.06 -18.69
C ALA A 178 8.49 -5.44 -17.36
N GLY A 179 7.22 -5.02 -17.30
CA GLY A 179 6.54 -4.56 -16.08
C GLY A 179 6.35 -5.68 -15.06
N HIS A 180 5.98 -6.90 -15.48
CA HIS A 180 5.89 -8.03 -14.55
C HIS A 180 7.21 -8.32 -13.82
N ARG A 181 8.36 -8.17 -14.52
CA ARG A 181 9.69 -8.29 -13.88
C ARG A 181 9.94 -7.18 -12.86
N LEU A 182 9.52 -5.95 -13.15
CA LEU A 182 9.59 -4.83 -12.22
C LEU A 182 8.74 -5.10 -10.97
N VAL A 183 7.48 -5.51 -11.14
CA VAL A 183 6.59 -5.88 -10.03
C VAL A 183 7.20 -6.99 -9.17
N SER A 184 7.75 -8.04 -9.80
CA SER A 184 8.44 -9.12 -9.09
C SER A 184 9.60 -8.60 -8.23
N THR A 185 10.41 -7.70 -8.80
CA THR A 185 11.58 -7.12 -8.12
C THR A 185 11.17 -6.21 -6.96
N LEU A 186 10.16 -5.34 -7.18
CA LEU A 186 9.59 -4.47 -6.15
C LEU A 186 9.02 -5.30 -5.00
N LYS A 187 8.20 -6.32 -5.32
CA LYS A 187 7.63 -7.25 -4.35
C LYS A 187 8.73 -7.95 -3.55
N HIS A 188 9.76 -8.48 -4.20
CA HIS A 188 10.87 -9.13 -3.50
C HIS A 188 11.54 -8.21 -2.48
N HIS A 189 11.92 -6.99 -2.89
CA HIS A 189 12.57 -6.03 -1.99
C HIS A 189 11.66 -5.53 -0.88
N ALA A 190 10.37 -5.32 -1.15
CA ALA A 190 9.42 -4.93 -0.12
C ALA A 190 9.27 -6.03 0.95
N ILE A 191 9.04 -7.27 0.52
CA ILE A 191 8.77 -8.40 1.42
C ILE A 191 9.99 -8.75 2.26
N ILE A 192 11.18 -8.82 1.68
CA ILE A 192 12.40 -9.19 2.43
C ILE A 192 12.74 -8.19 3.54
N ASN A 193 12.36 -6.92 3.37
CA ASN A 193 12.56 -5.88 4.38
C ASN A 193 11.37 -5.74 5.33
N GLY A 194 10.24 -6.43 5.11
CA GLY A 194 9.07 -6.38 5.99
C GLY A 194 8.03 -5.31 5.62
N ALA A 195 8.05 -4.77 4.41
CA ALA A 195 7.00 -3.88 3.91
C ALA A 195 5.82 -4.68 3.35
N THR A 196 4.63 -4.09 3.43
CA THR A 196 3.41 -4.68 2.87
C THR A 196 3.21 -4.19 1.44
N VAL A 197 2.89 -5.10 0.53
CA VAL A 197 2.63 -4.80 -0.89
C VAL A 197 1.17 -5.08 -1.21
N ILE A 198 0.49 -4.07 -1.75
CA ILE A 198 -0.85 -4.18 -2.32
C ILE A 198 -0.70 -4.16 -3.84
N ILE A 199 -1.17 -5.20 -4.50
CA ILE A 199 -1.19 -5.31 -5.96
C ILE A 199 -2.66 -5.26 -6.40
N SER A 200 -3.01 -4.30 -7.24
CA SER A 200 -4.33 -4.24 -7.87
C SER A 200 -4.21 -4.75 -9.30
N ALA A 201 -4.98 -5.79 -9.62
CA ALA A 201 -5.00 -6.43 -10.93
C ALA A 201 -6.29 -7.23 -11.11
N HIS A 202 -6.84 -7.24 -12.32
CA HIS A 202 -7.98 -8.08 -12.67
C HIS A 202 -7.57 -9.56 -12.74
N ARG A 203 -8.34 -10.45 -12.11
CA ARG A 203 -8.19 -11.90 -12.34
C ARG A 203 -8.73 -12.27 -13.71
N ASP A 204 -7.94 -13.05 -14.43
CA ASP A 204 -8.26 -13.66 -15.72
C ASP A 204 -7.58 -15.05 -15.82
N ASP A 205 -7.72 -15.72 -16.97
CA ASP A 205 -7.08 -17.01 -17.25
C ASP A 205 -5.59 -16.87 -17.65
N SER A 206 -4.97 -15.70 -17.46
CA SER A 206 -3.58 -15.50 -17.82
C SER A 206 -2.62 -16.15 -16.83
N TRP A 207 -1.41 -16.43 -17.31
CA TRP A 207 -0.31 -16.89 -16.45
C TRP A 207 0.02 -15.87 -15.35
N TRP A 208 -0.25 -14.58 -15.57
CA TRP A 208 0.04 -13.53 -14.61
C TRP A 208 -0.91 -13.59 -13.41
N SER A 209 -2.21 -13.81 -13.66
CA SER A 209 -3.19 -14.09 -12.61
C SER A 209 -2.81 -15.33 -11.78
N ALA A 210 -2.27 -16.37 -12.40
CA ALA A 210 -1.75 -17.53 -11.68
C ALA A 210 -0.52 -17.19 -10.80
N VAL A 211 0.37 -16.31 -11.27
CA VAL A 211 1.51 -15.83 -10.47
C VAL A 211 1.06 -14.99 -9.28
N LEU A 212 0.10 -14.07 -9.47
CA LEU A 212 -0.46 -13.25 -8.39
C LEU A 212 -1.20 -14.12 -7.37
N THR A 213 -1.89 -15.16 -7.84
CA THR A 213 -2.49 -16.21 -7.01
C THR A 213 -1.43 -16.82 -6.10
N GLU A 214 -0.30 -17.29 -6.64
CA GLU A 214 0.77 -17.88 -5.82
C GLU A 214 1.48 -16.89 -4.89
N TRP A 215 1.50 -15.60 -5.23
CA TRP A 215 2.18 -14.59 -4.42
C TRP A 215 1.36 -14.02 -3.28
N ALA A 216 0.04 -13.96 -3.43
CA ALA A 216 -0.84 -13.27 -2.51
C ALA A 216 -1.05 -14.08 -1.22
N ASP A 217 -0.69 -13.49 -0.09
CA ASP A 217 -1.05 -14.00 1.25
C ASP A 217 -2.55 -13.82 1.50
N LEU A 218 -3.11 -12.75 0.94
CA LEU A 218 -4.53 -12.42 0.94
C LEU A 218 -4.97 -11.96 -0.44
N ALA A 219 -6.02 -12.58 -0.98
CA ALA A 219 -6.74 -12.09 -2.15
C ALA A 219 -8.11 -11.56 -1.73
N ILE A 220 -8.42 -10.32 -2.14
CA ILE A 220 -9.71 -9.65 -1.91
C ILE A 220 -10.33 -9.42 -3.29
N GLY A 221 -11.39 -10.15 -3.61
CA GLY A 221 -12.10 -10.04 -4.88
C GLY A 221 -13.18 -11.11 -5.05
N PRO A 222 -14.01 -11.02 -6.10
CA PRO A 222 -15.10 -11.97 -6.29
C PRO A 222 -14.56 -13.39 -6.36
N VAL A 223 -15.08 -14.29 -5.53
CA VAL A 223 -14.67 -15.71 -5.57
C VAL A 223 -15.62 -16.49 -6.46
N GLY A 224 -15.04 -17.05 -7.52
CA GLY A 224 -15.75 -17.62 -8.68
C GLY A 224 -16.11 -16.49 -9.65
N SER A 225 -15.77 -16.51 -10.95
CA SER A 225 -15.62 -17.63 -11.89
C SER A 225 -14.67 -17.22 -13.05
N PRO A 226 -14.05 -18.20 -13.75
CA PRO A 226 -14.74 -18.72 -14.92
C PRO A 226 -14.77 -20.25 -14.93
N THR A 227 -15.95 -20.84 -14.76
CA THR A 227 -16.22 -22.13 -15.41
C THR A 227 -17.53 -22.03 -16.20
N ALA A 228 -17.37 -22.12 -17.52
CA ALA A 228 -18.36 -22.57 -18.50
C ALA A 228 -19.66 -21.74 -18.72
N GLN A 229 -19.57 -20.73 -19.58
CA GLN A 229 -20.59 -20.43 -20.59
C GLN A 229 -19.85 -19.89 -21.84
N GLY A 230 -19.96 -20.38 -23.05
CA GLY A 230 -20.57 -21.57 -23.62
C GLY A 230 -19.94 -21.70 -25.01
N ARG A 231 -19.21 -22.79 -25.24
CA ARG A 231 -18.83 -23.20 -26.60
C ARG A 231 -20.11 -23.79 -27.20
N ALA A 232 -20.96 -22.93 -27.75
CA ALA A 232 -22.03 -23.37 -28.63
C ALA A 232 -21.40 -23.65 -30.00
N ALA A 233 -21.50 -24.92 -30.38
CA ALA A 233 -21.24 -25.44 -31.71
C ALA A 233 -22.19 -24.84 -32.75
#